data_AF-A0ABD4JRY9-F1
#
_entry.id   AF-A0ABD4JRY9-F1
#
_cell.length_a   1.000
_cell.length_b   1.000
_cell.length_c   1.000
_cell.angle_alpha   90.00
_cell.angle_beta   90.00
_cell.angle_gamma   90.00
#
_symmetry.space_group_name_H-M   'P 1'
#
loop_
_entity.id
_entity.type
_entity.pdbx_description
1 polymer ?
#
loop_
_entity_poly.entity_id
_entity_poly.type
_entity_poly.pdbx_seq_one_letter_code
_entity_poly.pdbx_strand_id
1 'polypeptide(L)'
;MADYINSNILSQSYVHVEPEWLATVKGKEKQEAIERIKNIIKKHAEERMKFFLYDDVDIDVSFEDGSIKARITAYGSVCVLLNALTPVGNFVTNYSSYREGIKTIVSDVARLSDVVNAEVLFQTKSRSKKEIIRVEARKGIVGSLENINKKINEISYKTKTHKKNSVMSIYNSILELHKNILELMDNVNDADDKELVRTALIDGVKNLNLGKGAFDLTDPMSQKIHADLLQERKELVSNLENYK
;
A
#
# COMPACT_ATOMS: atom_id res chain seq x y z
N MET A 1 14.91 -18.39 -9.51
CA MET A 1 15.21 -17.11 -8.83
C MET A 1 14.73 -16.05 -9.81
N ALA A 2 13.42 -15.79 -9.76
CA ALA A 2 12.61 -15.47 -10.94
C ALA A 2 11.95 -14.10 -10.78
N ASP A 3 12.26 -13.15 -11.64
CA ASP A 3 11.51 -11.93 -12.03
C ASP A 3 10.87 -10.98 -10.98
N TYR A 4 10.85 -11.28 -9.67
CA TYR A 4 10.25 -10.42 -8.64
C TYR A 4 10.91 -9.04 -8.47
N ILE A 5 12.11 -8.83 -9.04
CA ILE A 5 12.84 -7.54 -8.99
C ILE A 5 12.03 -6.42 -9.65
N ASN A 6 11.17 -6.74 -10.64
CA ASN A 6 10.37 -5.74 -11.36
C ASN A 6 8.91 -5.68 -10.89
N SER A 7 8.56 -6.35 -9.80
CA SER A 7 7.18 -6.46 -9.30
C SER A 7 6.97 -5.63 -8.03
N ASN A 8 5.74 -5.20 -7.79
CA ASN A 8 5.40 -4.46 -6.58
C ASN A 8 5.02 -5.42 -5.45
N ILE A 9 5.43 -5.11 -4.21
CA ILE A 9 4.86 -5.78 -3.04
C ILE A 9 3.42 -5.31 -2.89
N LEU A 10 2.46 -6.20 -3.12
CA LEU A 10 1.04 -5.93 -2.97
C LEU A 10 0.59 -6.13 -1.52
N SER A 11 1.16 -7.13 -0.84
CA SER A 11 0.82 -7.49 0.54
C SER A 11 1.98 -8.22 1.21
N GLN A 12 2.12 -8.06 2.52
CA GLN A 12 3.05 -8.87 3.31
C GLN A 12 2.44 -9.21 4.67
N SER A 13 2.37 -10.50 4.94
CA SER A 13 2.08 -11.07 6.26
C SER A 13 3.39 -11.41 6.95
N TYR A 14 3.51 -11.01 8.22
CA TYR A 14 4.64 -11.37 9.06
C TYR A 14 4.14 -11.86 10.42
N VAL A 15 4.49 -13.11 10.75
CA VAL A 15 4.15 -13.72 12.04
C VAL A 15 5.42 -14.26 12.67
N HIS A 16 5.65 -13.88 13.92
CA HIS A 16 6.75 -14.36 14.74
C HIS A 16 6.19 -14.97 16.03
N VAL A 17 6.40 -16.26 16.19
CA VAL A 17 5.89 -17.04 17.32
C VAL A 17 6.92 -18.01 17.90
N GLU A 18 6.76 -18.25 19.19
CA GLU A 18 7.53 -19.21 19.98
C GLU A 18 6.55 -20.14 20.70
N PRO A 19 5.95 -21.11 19.99
CA PRO A 19 4.97 -21.99 20.61
C PRO A 19 5.61 -22.96 21.59
N GLU A 20 4.91 -23.31 22.67
CA GLU A 20 5.46 -24.14 23.76
C GLU A 20 6.00 -25.49 23.28
N TRP A 21 5.33 -26.11 22.30
CA TRP A 21 5.75 -27.39 21.72
C TRP A 21 7.11 -27.33 21.03
N LEU A 22 7.53 -26.15 20.55
CA LEU A 22 8.82 -25.98 19.85
C LEU A 22 10.02 -26.23 20.77
N ALA A 23 9.84 -25.98 22.08
CA ALA A 23 10.84 -26.22 23.10
C ALA A 23 10.87 -27.69 23.57
N THR A 24 9.76 -28.42 23.41
CA THR A 24 9.62 -29.80 23.89
C THR A 24 10.05 -30.84 22.85
N VAL A 25 9.91 -30.54 21.56
CA VAL A 25 10.26 -31.43 20.45
C VAL A 25 11.70 -31.20 19.97
N LYS A 26 12.46 -32.27 19.69
CA LYS A 26 13.90 -32.19 19.33
C LYS A 26 14.24 -33.01 18.08
N GLY A 27 15.38 -32.67 17.48
CA GLY A 27 15.97 -33.43 16.37
C GLY A 27 15.04 -33.53 15.15
N LYS A 28 14.94 -34.73 14.59
CA LYS A 28 14.20 -34.99 13.34
C LYS A 28 12.71 -34.66 13.45
N GLU A 29 12.09 -34.96 14.59
CA GLU A 29 10.65 -34.70 14.82
C GLU A 29 10.32 -33.20 14.74
N LYS A 30 11.20 -32.35 15.26
CA LYS A 30 11.07 -30.89 15.18
C LYS A 30 11.12 -30.42 13.73
N GLN A 31 12.10 -30.92 12.96
CA GLN A 31 12.26 -30.59 11.55
C GLN A 31 11.05 -31.03 10.72
N GLU A 32 10.55 -32.25 10.94
CA GLU A 32 9.36 -32.77 10.25
C GLU A 32 8.09 -31.98 10.60
N ALA A 33 7.95 -31.52 11.84
CA ALA A 33 6.82 -30.67 12.26
C ALA A 33 6.87 -29.29 11.60
N ILE A 34 8.05 -28.64 11.60
CA ILE A 34 8.25 -27.33 10.96
C ILE A 34 7.98 -27.42 9.46
N GLU A 35 8.52 -28.44 8.78
CA GLU A 35 8.36 -28.57 7.33
C GLU A 35 6.90 -28.85 6.95
N ARG A 36 6.16 -29.60 7.78
CA ARG A 36 4.72 -29.80 7.61
C ARG A 36 3.94 -28.49 7.74
N ILE A 37 4.22 -27.70 8.78
CA ILE A 37 3.60 -26.40 9.00
C ILE A 37 3.89 -25.46 7.82
N LYS A 38 5.14 -25.41 7.37
CA LYS A 38 5.56 -24.63 6.21
C LYS A 38 4.79 -25.01 4.94
N ASN A 39 4.64 -26.30 4.66
CA ASN A 39 3.90 -26.76 3.48
C ASN A 39 2.41 -26.41 3.54
N ILE A 40 1.79 -26.51 4.73
CA ILE A 40 0.38 -26.13 4.91
C ILE A 40 0.21 -24.62 4.72
N ILE A 41 1.04 -23.81 5.37
CA ILE A 41 0.98 -22.34 5.26
C ILE A 41 1.23 -21.91 3.82
N LYS A 42 2.22 -22.49 3.14
CA LYS A 42 2.52 -22.16 1.75
C LYS A 42 1.32 -22.43 0.84
N LYS A 43 0.73 -23.63 0.92
CA LYS A 43 -0.46 -23.98 0.13
C LYS A 43 -1.65 -23.06 0.46
N HIS A 44 -1.88 -22.79 1.75
CA HIS A 44 -2.95 -21.90 2.17
C HIS A 44 -2.76 -20.48 1.61
N ALA A 45 -1.55 -19.92 1.75
CA ALA A 45 -1.21 -18.61 1.22
C ALA A 45 -1.41 -18.56 -0.30
N GLU A 46 -0.91 -19.55 -1.04
CA GLU A 46 -1.08 -19.65 -2.50
C GLU A 46 -2.55 -19.61 -2.91
N GLU A 47 -3.40 -20.43 -2.29
CA GLU A 47 -4.83 -20.47 -2.62
C GLU A 47 -5.54 -19.13 -2.34
N ARG A 48 -5.23 -18.46 -1.21
CA ARG A 48 -5.93 -17.22 -0.82
C ARG A 48 -5.39 -16.01 -1.58
N MET A 49 -4.09 -15.95 -1.80
CA MET A 49 -3.46 -14.85 -2.54
C MET A 49 -3.98 -14.81 -3.98
N LYS A 50 -4.12 -15.96 -4.65
CA LYS A 50 -4.72 -16.03 -5.98
C LYS A 50 -6.19 -15.59 -5.99
N PHE A 51 -6.95 -16.00 -4.98
CA PHE A 51 -8.36 -15.63 -4.84
C PHE A 51 -8.57 -14.12 -4.61
N PHE A 52 -7.80 -13.51 -3.70
CA PHE A 52 -7.94 -12.09 -3.35
C PHE A 52 -7.23 -11.14 -4.32
N LEU A 53 -6.21 -11.62 -5.04
CA LEU A 53 -5.44 -10.84 -5.97
C LEU A 53 -5.73 -11.31 -7.40
N TYR A 54 -4.95 -12.25 -7.92
CA TYR A 54 -5.16 -12.92 -9.22
C TYR A 54 -4.20 -14.12 -9.35
N ASP A 55 -4.44 -14.98 -10.33
CA ASP A 55 -3.79 -16.29 -10.46
C ASP A 55 -2.26 -16.25 -10.61
N ASP A 56 -1.73 -15.21 -11.28
CA ASP A 56 -0.31 -15.04 -11.60
C ASP A 56 0.48 -14.25 -10.54
N VAL A 57 -0.02 -14.15 -9.31
CA VAL A 57 0.70 -13.48 -8.22
C VAL A 57 1.88 -14.33 -7.73
N ASP A 58 3.04 -13.68 -7.56
CA ASP A 58 4.25 -14.31 -7.05
C ASP A 58 4.27 -14.31 -5.51
N ILE A 59 4.64 -15.45 -4.92
CA ILE A 59 4.54 -15.66 -3.47
C ILE A 59 5.87 -16.17 -2.91
N ASP A 60 6.44 -15.40 -2.00
CA ASP A 60 7.61 -15.81 -1.22
C ASP A 60 7.19 -16.18 0.21
N VAL A 61 7.67 -17.34 0.68
CA VAL A 61 7.41 -17.85 2.03
C VAL A 61 8.74 -18.24 2.68
N SER A 62 9.22 -17.43 3.61
CA SER A 62 10.46 -17.67 4.35
C SER A 62 10.20 -18.07 5.80
N PHE A 63 10.92 -19.09 6.28
CA PHE A 63 10.96 -19.52 7.69
C PHE A 63 12.39 -19.43 8.23
N GLU A 64 12.57 -18.80 9.39
CA GLU A 64 13.85 -18.77 10.13
C GLU A 64 13.78 -19.76 11.31
N ASP A 65 14.89 -20.43 11.63
CA ASP A 65 14.93 -21.48 12.65
C ASP A 65 15.45 -20.95 14.00
N GLY A 66 14.88 -21.45 15.10
CA GLY A 66 15.08 -20.94 16.47
C GLY A 66 13.78 -20.44 17.10
N SER A 67 13.04 -19.61 16.38
CA SER A 67 11.65 -19.22 16.61
C SER A 67 10.91 -19.25 15.27
N ILE A 68 9.62 -19.57 15.23
CA ILE A 68 8.90 -19.66 13.95
C ILE A 68 8.59 -18.24 13.48
N LYS A 69 9.35 -17.77 12.48
CA LYS A 69 9.08 -16.53 11.76
C LYS A 69 8.59 -16.85 10.36
N ALA A 70 7.31 -16.65 10.10
CA ALA A 70 6.74 -16.76 8.77
C ALA A 70 6.66 -15.36 8.15
N ARG A 71 7.33 -15.16 7.02
CA ARG A 71 7.15 -13.98 6.16
C ARG A 71 6.55 -14.46 4.84
N ILE A 72 5.34 -14.02 4.55
CA ILE A 72 4.62 -14.34 3.33
C ILE A 72 4.41 -13.04 2.56
N THR A 73 5.03 -12.91 1.38
CA THR A 73 4.97 -11.70 0.56
C THR A 73 4.29 -12.00 -0.77
N ALA A 74 3.30 -11.20 -1.13
CA ALA A 74 2.64 -11.24 -2.43
C ALA A 74 3.21 -10.13 -3.33
N TYR A 75 3.68 -10.53 -4.50
CA TYR A 75 4.28 -9.68 -5.52
C TYR A 75 3.41 -9.62 -6.77
N GLY A 76 3.27 -8.45 -7.37
CA GLY A 76 2.52 -8.31 -8.61
C GLY A 76 2.27 -6.86 -9.04
N SER A 77 1.42 -6.69 -10.06
CA SER A 77 0.93 -5.42 -10.59
C SER A 77 -0.41 -4.98 -9.96
N VAL A 78 -0.50 -3.68 -9.68
CA VAL A 78 -1.71 -2.96 -9.26
C VAL A 78 -2.65 -2.71 -10.44
N CYS A 79 -2.14 -2.48 -11.65
CA CYS A 79 -2.91 -2.34 -12.88
C CYS A 79 -3.78 -3.57 -13.13
N VAL A 80 -3.24 -4.78 -12.94
CA VAL A 80 -4.01 -6.02 -13.09
C VAL A 80 -5.22 -6.03 -12.14
N LEU A 81 -5.01 -5.65 -10.88
CA LEU A 81 -6.09 -5.57 -9.88
C LEU A 81 -7.13 -4.51 -10.25
N LEU A 82 -6.69 -3.34 -10.69
CA LEU A 82 -7.60 -2.26 -11.10
C LEU A 82 -8.41 -2.65 -12.34
N ASN A 83 -7.77 -3.29 -13.32
CA ASN A 83 -8.43 -3.77 -14.53
C ASN A 83 -9.48 -4.84 -14.23
N ALA A 84 -9.20 -5.74 -13.28
CA ALA A 84 -10.16 -6.75 -12.83
C ALA A 84 -11.43 -6.13 -12.22
N LEU A 85 -11.31 -4.96 -11.58
CA LEU A 85 -12.44 -4.22 -11.02
C LEU A 85 -13.24 -3.42 -12.07
N THR A 86 -12.70 -3.24 -13.28
CA THR A 86 -13.34 -2.48 -14.37
C THR A 86 -13.40 -3.29 -15.67
N PRO A 87 -14.25 -4.34 -15.75
CA PRO A 87 -14.32 -5.23 -16.91
C PRO A 87 -14.83 -4.59 -18.21
N VAL A 88 -15.26 -3.32 -18.19
CA VAL A 88 -15.87 -2.63 -19.33
C VAL A 88 -14.93 -1.55 -19.89
N GLY A 89 -13.72 -1.93 -20.31
CA GLY A 89 -12.85 -1.17 -21.24
C GLY A 89 -12.42 0.26 -20.88
N ASN A 90 -12.93 0.84 -19.79
CA ASN A 90 -12.55 2.15 -19.32
C ASN A 90 -11.33 1.97 -18.44
N PHE A 91 -10.15 2.19 -19.04
CA PHE A 91 -8.94 2.47 -18.28
C PHE A 91 -9.30 3.48 -17.20
N VAL A 92 -8.83 3.20 -16.00
CA VAL A 92 -9.01 4.03 -14.82
C VAL A 92 -8.17 5.30 -14.99
N THR A 93 -8.60 6.22 -15.86
CA THR A 93 -7.82 7.38 -16.28
C THR A 93 -8.08 8.62 -15.42
N ASN A 94 -9.22 8.66 -14.71
CA ASN A 94 -9.54 9.75 -13.79
C ASN A 94 -9.28 9.33 -12.34
N TYR A 95 -8.91 10.32 -11.53
CA TYR A 95 -8.55 10.14 -10.14
C TYR A 95 -9.68 9.55 -9.29
N SER A 96 -10.94 9.86 -9.60
CA SER A 96 -12.09 9.38 -8.80
C SER A 96 -12.27 7.87 -8.91
N SER A 97 -12.27 7.34 -10.13
CA SER A 97 -12.36 5.89 -10.37
C SER A 97 -11.14 5.17 -9.82
N TYR A 98 -9.94 5.75 -10.00
CA TYR A 98 -8.68 5.23 -9.45
C TYR A 98 -8.74 5.08 -7.93
N ARG A 99 -9.13 6.14 -7.25
CA ARG A 99 -9.22 6.18 -5.81
C ARG A 99 -10.15 5.10 -5.24
N GLU A 100 -11.33 4.93 -5.84
CA GLU A 100 -12.26 3.89 -5.38
C GLU A 100 -11.75 2.49 -5.69
N GLY A 101 -11.09 2.27 -6.83
CA GLY A 101 -10.40 1.02 -7.15
C GLY A 101 -9.34 0.67 -6.09
N ILE A 102 -8.44 1.61 -5.79
CA ILE A 102 -7.42 1.43 -4.74
C ILE A 102 -8.05 1.12 -3.38
N LYS A 103 -9.13 1.82 -3.00
CA LYS A 103 -9.82 1.57 -1.73
C LYS A 103 -10.37 0.14 -1.63
N THR A 104 -10.91 -0.41 -2.72
CA THR A 104 -11.36 -1.80 -2.78
C THR A 104 -10.17 -2.75 -2.61
N ILE A 105 -9.09 -2.54 -3.39
CA ILE A 105 -7.89 -3.38 -3.34
C ILE A 105 -7.26 -3.39 -1.93
N VAL A 106 -7.16 -2.24 -1.28
CA VAL A 106 -6.69 -2.12 0.12
C VAL A 106 -7.46 -3.05 1.05
N SER A 107 -8.79 -3.09 0.91
CA SER A 107 -9.63 -3.93 1.76
C SER A 107 -9.33 -5.41 1.55
N ASP A 108 -9.11 -5.83 0.31
CA ASP A 108 -8.83 -7.22 -0.02
C ASP A 108 -7.42 -7.64 0.40
N VAL A 109 -6.42 -6.77 0.20
CA VAL A 109 -5.05 -6.95 0.70
C VAL A 109 -5.01 -7.06 2.23
N ALA A 110 -5.81 -6.25 2.94
CA ALA A 110 -5.89 -6.32 4.40
C ALA A 110 -6.50 -7.65 4.87
N ARG A 111 -7.63 -8.06 4.27
CA ARG A 111 -8.28 -9.35 4.56
C ARG A 111 -7.35 -10.52 4.28
N LEU A 112 -6.64 -10.48 3.15
CA LEU A 112 -5.68 -11.50 2.77
C LEU A 112 -4.58 -11.66 3.83
N SER A 113 -3.96 -10.56 4.24
CA SER A 113 -2.92 -10.58 5.30
C SER A 113 -3.45 -11.15 6.61
N ASP A 114 -4.67 -10.77 7.02
CA ASP A 114 -5.28 -11.26 8.25
C ASP A 114 -5.59 -12.76 8.21
N VAL A 115 -6.10 -13.26 7.07
CA VAL A 115 -6.37 -14.68 6.88
C VAL A 115 -5.08 -15.50 6.90
N VAL A 116 -4.02 -15.04 6.23
CA VAL A 116 -2.72 -15.71 6.26
C VAL A 116 -2.11 -15.68 7.66
N ASN A 117 -2.16 -14.54 8.35
CA ASN A 117 -1.69 -14.42 9.72
C ASN A 117 -2.43 -15.40 10.66
N ALA A 118 -3.75 -15.48 10.54
CA ALA A 118 -4.57 -16.39 11.33
C ALA A 118 -4.21 -17.87 11.08
N GLU A 119 -3.96 -18.24 9.82
CA GLU A 119 -3.53 -19.59 9.48
C GLU A 119 -2.17 -19.92 10.12
N VAL A 120 -1.20 -19.01 10.07
CA VAL A 120 0.10 -19.25 10.72
C VAL A 120 -0.09 -19.51 12.20
N LEU A 121 -0.83 -18.64 12.91
CA LEU A 121 -1.11 -18.79 14.33
C LEU A 121 -1.83 -20.11 14.65
N PHE A 122 -2.76 -20.52 13.78
CA PHE A 122 -3.50 -21.77 13.92
C PHE A 122 -2.59 -22.99 13.76
N GLN A 123 -1.78 -23.03 12.71
CA GLN A 123 -0.88 -24.15 12.42
C GLN A 123 0.26 -24.27 13.44
N THR A 124 0.75 -23.14 13.97
CA THR A 124 1.75 -23.14 15.04
C THR A 124 1.15 -23.39 16.42
N LYS A 125 -0.18 -23.43 16.53
CA LYS A 125 -0.95 -23.54 17.78
C LYS A 125 -0.66 -22.42 18.79
N SER A 126 -0.19 -21.27 18.31
CA SER A 126 0.18 -20.13 19.14
C SER A 126 -1.05 -19.29 19.46
N ARG A 127 -1.60 -19.48 20.66
CA ARG A 127 -2.83 -18.78 21.10
C ARG A 127 -2.54 -17.75 22.20
N SER A 128 -1.51 -18.01 23.01
CA SER A 128 -1.17 -17.18 24.14
C SER A 128 -0.35 -15.96 23.69
N LYS A 129 -0.58 -14.80 24.33
CA LYS A 129 0.27 -13.61 24.14
C LYS A 129 1.75 -13.87 24.46
N LYS A 130 2.06 -14.88 25.26
CA LYS A 130 3.45 -15.26 25.58
C LYS A 130 4.13 -15.97 24.41
N GLU A 131 3.37 -16.67 23.57
CA GLU A 131 3.87 -17.38 22.38
C GLU A 131 3.92 -16.46 21.17
N ILE A 132 3.11 -15.40 21.15
CA ILE A 132 2.99 -14.47 20.02
C ILE A 132 3.92 -13.28 20.26
N ILE A 133 5.06 -13.28 19.57
CA ILE A 133 6.04 -12.20 19.67
C ILE A 133 5.60 -11.01 18.80
N ARG A 134 5.16 -11.27 17.57
CA ARG A 134 4.74 -10.23 16.63
C ARG A 134 3.83 -10.78 15.55
N VAL A 135 2.81 -10.01 15.18
CA VAL A 135 1.94 -10.26 14.02
C VAL A 135 1.76 -8.94 13.30
N GLU A 136 2.01 -8.91 11.99
CA GLU A 136 1.84 -7.74 11.16
C GLU A 136 1.15 -8.07 9.85
N ALA A 137 0.23 -7.19 9.45
CA ALA A 137 -0.42 -7.16 8.15
C ALA A 137 0.02 -5.87 7.45
N ARG A 138 0.92 -5.99 6.47
CA ARG A 138 1.46 -4.85 5.72
C ARG A 138 0.81 -4.79 4.35
N LYS A 139 0.34 -3.60 3.96
CA LYS A 139 -0.42 -3.35 2.73
C LYS A 139 0.44 -3.08 1.49
N GLY A 140 1.77 -3.24 1.57
CA GLY A 140 2.67 -2.98 0.44
C GLY A 140 2.49 -1.60 -0.20
N ILE A 141 2.70 -1.52 -1.51
CA ILE A 141 2.52 -0.30 -2.32
C ILE A 141 1.09 0.23 -2.24
N VAL A 142 0.10 -0.68 -2.15
CA VAL A 142 -1.34 -0.37 -2.09
C VAL A 142 -1.66 0.49 -0.86
N GLY A 143 -0.99 0.25 0.27
CA GLY A 143 -1.11 1.09 1.46
C GLY A 143 -0.61 2.53 1.25
N SER A 144 0.50 2.70 0.54
CA SER A 144 1.03 4.02 0.19
C SER A 144 0.08 4.77 -0.75
N LEU A 145 -0.49 4.09 -1.75
CA LEU A 145 -1.50 4.66 -2.65
C LEU A 145 -2.75 5.12 -1.86
N GLU A 146 -3.22 4.31 -0.89
CA GLU A 146 -4.34 4.68 -0.02
C GLU A 146 -4.06 5.97 0.76
N ASN A 147 -2.87 6.10 1.34
CA ASN A 147 -2.48 7.24 2.16
C ASN A 147 -2.38 8.53 1.33
N ILE A 148 -1.78 8.46 0.14
CA ILE A 148 -1.73 9.59 -0.80
C ILE A 148 -3.15 9.99 -1.21
N ASN A 149 -4.01 9.03 -1.54
CA ASN A 149 -5.40 9.29 -1.91
C ASN A 149 -6.19 9.96 -0.78
N LYS A 150 -5.99 9.53 0.48
CA LYS A 150 -6.56 10.17 1.66
C LYS A 150 -6.10 11.62 1.80
N LYS A 151 -4.80 11.89 1.58
CA LYS A 151 -4.24 13.24 1.67
C LYS A 151 -4.80 14.17 0.59
N ILE A 152 -4.87 13.71 -0.67
CA ILE A 152 -5.50 14.47 -1.77
C ILE A 152 -6.97 14.78 -1.43
N ASN A 153 -7.72 13.80 -0.92
CA ASN A 153 -9.11 14.00 -0.52
C ASN A 153 -9.24 14.98 0.64
N GLU A 154 -8.37 14.90 1.64
CA GLU A 154 -8.35 15.82 2.78
C GLU A 154 -8.14 17.26 2.32
N ILE A 155 -7.14 17.49 1.46
CA ILE A 155 -6.86 18.81 0.88
C ILE A 155 -8.05 19.28 0.05
N SER A 156 -8.57 18.42 -0.85
CA SER A 156 -9.73 18.75 -1.68
C SER A 156 -10.96 19.08 -0.84
N TYR A 157 -11.22 18.35 0.25
CA TYR A 157 -12.35 18.61 1.13
C TYR A 157 -12.19 19.95 1.83
N LYS A 158 -11.00 20.22 2.39
CA LYS A 158 -10.70 21.48 3.08
C LYS A 158 -10.90 22.68 2.16
N THR A 159 -10.37 22.61 0.94
CA THR A 159 -10.38 23.74 0.01
C THR A 159 -11.69 23.92 -0.77
N LYS A 160 -12.58 22.91 -0.78
CA LYS A 160 -13.93 23.04 -1.35
C LYS A 160 -14.98 23.46 -0.32
N THR A 161 -14.92 22.90 0.88
CA THR A 161 -15.98 23.05 1.89
C THR A 161 -15.72 24.23 2.82
N HIS A 162 -14.47 24.45 3.24
CA HIS A 162 -14.13 25.55 4.13
C HIS A 162 -13.69 26.77 3.32
N LYS A 163 -14.27 27.93 3.63
CA LYS A 163 -13.78 29.22 3.14
C LYS A 163 -12.76 29.74 4.16
N LYS A 164 -11.75 30.48 3.68
CA LYS A 164 -10.70 31.07 4.53
C LYS A 164 -9.78 30.06 5.21
N ASN A 165 -9.36 29.01 4.49
CA ASN A 165 -8.32 28.11 5.01
C ASN A 165 -7.01 28.86 5.26
N SER A 166 -6.25 28.44 6.27
CA SER A 166 -4.86 28.84 6.43
C SER A 166 -4.05 28.36 5.22
N VAL A 167 -3.47 29.30 4.47
CA VAL A 167 -2.63 28.97 3.31
C VAL A 167 -1.43 28.12 3.75
N MET A 168 -0.79 28.48 4.86
CA MET A 168 0.36 27.75 5.40
C MET A 168 0.04 26.28 5.70
N SER A 169 -1.14 26.00 6.28
CA SER A 169 -1.56 24.63 6.59
C SER A 169 -1.73 23.78 5.32
N ILE A 170 -2.35 24.34 4.28
CA ILE A 170 -2.53 23.65 2.99
C ILE A 170 -1.20 23.53 2.26
N TYR A 171 -0.33 24.54 2.34
CA TYR A 171 1.02 24.50 1.78
C TYR A 171 1.85 23.36 2.36
N ASN A 172 1.91 23.24 3.69
CA ASN A 172 2.58 22.12 4.34
C ASN A 172 1.98 20.76 3.95
N SER A 173 0.65 20.70 3.75
CA SER A 173 -0.03 19.48 3.30
C SER A 173 0.35 19.10 1.87
N ILE A 174 0.59 20.08 0.99
CA ILE A 174 1.06 19.86 -0.38
C ILE A 174 2.54 19.44 -0.39
N LEU A 175 3.40 20.03 0.43
CA LEU A 175 4.79 19.62 0.56
C LEU A 175 4.91 18.16 1.02
N GLU A 176 4.12 17.77 2.02
CA GLU A 176 4.04 16.38 2.48
C GLU A 176 3.50 15.45 1.38
N LEU A 177 2.45 15.88 0.67
CA LEU A 177 1.91 15.13 -0.46
C LEU A 177 2.96 14.94 -1.56
N HIS A 178 3.72 15.99 -1.90
CA HIS A 178 4.76 15.94 -2.91
C HIS A 178 5.83 14.92 -2.52
N LYS A 179 6.35 15.02 -1.30
CA LYS A 179 7.33 14.06 -0.77
C LYS A 179 6.81 12.62 -0.86
N ASN A 180 5.62 12.36 -0.33
CA ASN A 180 5.03 11.02 -0.30
C ASN A 180 4.83 10.45 -1.71
N ILE A 181 4.43 11.29 -2.67
CA ILE A 181 4.28 10.89 -4.07
C ILE A 181 5.64 10.51 -4.66
N LEU A 182 6.69 11.30 -4.48
CA LEU A 182 8.01 10.94 -5.03
C LEU A 182 8.53 9.64 -4.42
N GLU A 183 8.44 9.49 -3.10
CA GLU A 183 8.80 8.25 -2.40
C GLU A 183 8.00 7.06 -2.92
N LEU A 184 6.71 7.23 -3.21
CA LEU A 184 5.91 6.19 -3.85
C LEU A 184 6.47 5.84 -5.24
N MET A 185 6.68 6.84 -6.09
CA MET A 185 7.12 6.63 -7.48
C MET A 185 8.50 5.98 -7.57
N ASP A 186 9.39 6.24 -6.62
CA ASP A 186 10.69 5.57 -6.49
C ASP A 186 10.57 4.09 -6.12
N ASN A 187 9.45 3.68 -5.49
CA ASN A 187 9.21 2.32 -5.02
C ASN A 187 8.27 1.50 -5.93
N VAL A 188 7.67 2.12 -6.96
CA VAL A 188 6.89 1.40 -7.97
C VAL A 188 7.83 0.82 -9.02
N ASN A 189 7.95 -0.50 -9.04
CA ASN A 189 8.90 -1.22 -9.90
C ASN A 189 8.31 -1.56 -11.28
N ASP A 190 7.00 -1.80 -11.34
CA ASP A 190 6.30 -2.14 -12.59
C ASP A 190 6.01 -0.89 -13.44
N ALA A 191 6.32 -0.96 -14.74
CA ALA A 191 6.25 0.19 -15.64
C ALA A 191 4.80 0.63 -15.94
N ASP A 192 3.89 -0.33 -16.12
CA ASP A 192 2.48 -0.05 -16.37
C ASP A 192 1.82 0.56 -15.13
N ASP A 193 2.12 0.01 -13.95
CA ASP A 193 1.73 0.57 -12.66
C ASP A 193 2.25 1.99 -12.49
N LYS A 194 3.53 2.22 -12.83
CA LYS A 194 4.13 3.56 -12.73
C LYS A 194 3.37 4.55 -13.60
N GLU A 195 3.07 4.20 -14.84
CA GLU A 195 2.34 5.08 -15.76
C GLU A 195 0.90 5.36 -15.32
N LEU A 196 0.17 4.32 -14.87
CA LEU A 196 -1.20 4.45 -14.37
C LEU A 196 -1.25 5.33 -13.13
N VAL A 197 -0.40 5.04 -12.14
CA VAL A 197 -0.35 5.77 -10.87
C VAL A 197 0.03 7.22 -11.11
N ARG A 198 1.06 7.46 -11.92
CA ARG A 198 1.50 8.80 -12.34
C ARG A 198 0.35 9.60 -12.96
N THR A 199 -0.34 9.03 -13.94
CA THR A 199 -1.45 9.68 -14.64
C THR A 199 -2.60 10.02 -13.69
N ALA A 200 -3.01 9.07 -12.85
CA ALA A 200 -4.10 9.29 -11.91
C ALA A 200 -3.75 10.34 -10.83
N LEU A 201 -2.52 10.34 -10.32
CA LEU A 201 -2.06 11.31 -9.33
C LEU A 201 -1.93 12.72 -9.92
N ILE A 202 -1.46 12.85 -11.18
CA ILE A 202 -1.47 14.12 -11.89
C ILE A 202 -2.88 14.70 -11.97
N ASP A 203 -3.87 13.88 -12.36
CA ASP A 203 -5.27 14.30 -12.41
C ASP A 203 -5.78 14.74 -11.02
N GLY A 204 -5.51 13.95 -9.98
CA GLY A 204 -5.89 14.25 -8.60
C GLY A 204 -5.32 15.58 -8.09
N VAL A 205 -4.04 15.84 -8.35
CA VAL A 205 -3.34 17.05 -7.94
C VAL A 205 -3.79 18.27 -8.75
N LYS A 206 -3.97 18.14 -10.07
CA LYS A 206 -4.46 19.23 -10.94
C LYS A 206 -5.87 19.68 -10.53
N ASN A 207 -6.71 18.75 -10.07
CA ASN A 207 -8.09 19.02 -9.66
C ASN A 207 -8.26 19.58 -8.24
N LEU A 208 -7.18 19.81 -7.48
CA LEU A 208 -7.25 20.48 -6.19
C LEU A 208 -7.63 21.97 -6.36
N ASN A 209 -8.67 22.40 -5.65
CA ASN A 209 -9.11 23.80 -5.64
C ASN A 209 -8.16 24.68 -4.83
N LEU A 210 -7.07 25.16 -5.45
CA LEU A 210 -6.12 26.08 -4.80
C LEU A 210 -6.35 27.53 -5.22
N GLY A 211 -7.54 27.88 -5.69
CA GLY A 211 -7.89 29.26 -6.05
C GLY A 211 -7.93 30.19 -4.84
N LYS A 212 -7.74 31.50 -5.06
CA LYS A 212 -7.73 32.52 -3.99
C LYS A 212 -8.95 32.44 -3.06
N GLY A 213 -10.12 32.09 -3.59
CA GLY A 213 -11.37 31.98 -2.82
C GLY A 213 -11.39 30.87 -1.76
N ALA A 214 -10.44 29.92 -1.79
CA ALA A 214 -10.32 28.87 -0.79
C ALA A 214 -9.60 29.34 0.50
N PHE A 215 -8.98 30.52 0.49
CA PHE A 215 -8.02 30.95 1.50
C PHE A 215 -8.34 32.30 2.13
N ASP A 216 -7.77 32.53 3.32
CA ASP A 216 -7.65 33.87 3.88
C ASP A 216 -6.36 34.50 3.35
N LEU A 217 -6.48 35.56 2.55
CA LEU A 217 -5.36 36.25 1.89
C LEU A 217 -5.31 37.74 2.30
N THR A 218 -5.80 38.04 3.50
CA THR A 218 -5.90 39.40 4.02
C THR A 218 -4.54 40.05 4.26
N ASP A 219 -3.52 39.27 4.63
CA ASP A 219 -2.16 39.76 4.84
C ASP A 219 -1.22 39.47 3.64
N PRO A 220 -0.20 40.31 3.41
CA PRO A 220 0.76 40.13 2.31
C PRO A 220 1.56 38.82 2.36
N MET A 221 1.83 38.29 3.57
CA MET A 221 2.58 37.04 3.72
C MET A 221 1.76 35.86 3.23
N SER A 222 0.47 35.79 3.56
CA SER A 222 -0.47 34.78 3.05
C SER A 222 -0.60 34.82 1.52
N GLN A 223 -0.54 36.01 0.91
CA GLN A 223 -0.51 36.15 -0.56
C GLN A 223 0.78 35.58 -1.17
N LYS A 224 1.93 35.82 -0.52
CA LYS A 224 3.21 35.24 -0.95
C LYS A 224 3.20 33.72 -0.85
N ILE A 225 2.79 33.18 0.30
CA ILE A 225 2.70 31.72 0.51
C ILE A 225 1.70 31.09 -0.47
N HIS A 226 0.64 31.80 -0.85
CA HIS A 226 -0.31 31.32 -1.86
C HIS A 226 0.34 31.18 -3.23
N ALA A 227 1.21 32.12 -3.61
CA ALA A 227 2.00 32.00 -4.83
C ALA A 227 2.97 30.80 -4.76
N ASP A 228 3.66 30.62 -3.63
CA ASP A 228 4.56 29.49 -3.39
C ASP A 228 3.80 28.15 -3.46
N LEU A 229 2.61 28.06 -2.87
CA LEU A 229 1.71 26.91 -2.95
C LEU A 229 1.34 26.55 -4.39
N LEU A 230 1.01 27.55 -5.21
CA LEU A 230 0.66 27.31 -6.61
C LEU A 230 1.87 26.88 -7.42
N GLN A 231 3.05 27.39 -7.09
CA GLN A 231 4.31 26.99 -7.70
C GLN A 231 4.67 25.55 -7.32
N GLU A 232 4.59 25.20 -6.04
CA GLU A 232 4.81 23.84 -5.54
C GLU A 232 3.89 22.81 -6.22
N ARG A 233 2.60 23.13 -6.40
CA ARG A 233 1.68 22.26 -7.16
C ARG A 233 2.17 22.04 -8.59
N LYS A 234 2.67 23.08 -9.27
CA LYS A 234 3.19 22.96 -10.64
C LYS A 234 4.45 22.11 -10.67
N GLU A 235 5.34 22.30 -9.70
CA GLU A 235 6.57 21.51 -9.57
C GLU A 235 6.27 20.04 -9.31
N LEU A 236 5.36 19.72 -8.40
CA LEU A 236 4.88 18.34 -8.19
C LEU A 236 4.35 17.71 -9.49
N VAL A 237 3.48 18.43 -10.22
CA VAL A 237 2.95 17.94 -11.51
C VAL A 237 4.07 17.74 -12.53
N SER A 238 5.00 18.70 -12.64
CA SER A 238 6.14 18.62 -13.55
C SER A 238 7.06 17.45 -13.19
N ASN A 239 7.32 17.22 -11.90
CA ASN A 239 8.13 16.10 -11.44
C ASN A 239 7.45 14.80 -11.83
N LEU A 240 6.16 14.64 -11.55
CA LEU A 240 5.37 13.48 -11.99
C LEU A 240 5.38 13.31 -13.52
N GLU A 241 5.30 14.38 -14.31
CA GLU A 241 5.35 14.31 -15.77
C GLU A 241 6.72 13.82 -16.29
N ASN A 242 7.79 14.01 -15.51
CA ASN A 242 9.16 13.60 -15.84
C ASN A 242 9.60 12.25 -15.25
N TYR A 243 8.81 11.65 -14.35
CA TYR A 243 9.07 10.29 -13.86
C TYR A 243 8.85 9.27 -14.99
N LYS A 244 9.91 8.57 -15.37
CA LYS A 244 9.91 7.48 -16.35
C LYS A 244 9.95 6.12 -15.66
#